data_AF-A0A7L9S6T7-F1
#
_entry.id   AF-A0A7L9S6T7-F1
#
_cell.length_a   1.000
_cell.length_b   1.000
_cell.length_c   1.000
_cell.angle_alpha   90.00
_cell.angle_beta   90.00
_cell.angle_gamma   90.00
#
_symmetry.space_group_name_H-M   'P 1'
#
loop_
_entity.id
_entity.type
_entity.pdbx_description
1 polymer ?
#
loop_
_entity_poly.entity_id
_entity_poly.type
_entity_poly.pdbx_seq_one_letter_code
_entity_poly.pdbx_strand_id
1 'polypeptide(L)' 'MNQQRLSRMNSLFEKVLSGLASNEEQMELKQLYRQYINFGRDGQSIRNEQQPKHHCYTQH' A
#
# COMPACT_ATOMS: atom_id res chain seq x y z
N MET A 1 9.23 0.63 2.18
CA MET A 1 9.25 1.95 1.51
C MET A 1 10.50 2.72 1.99
N ASN A 2 11.18 3.52 1.16
CA ASN A 2 12.42 4.23 1.56
C ASN A 2 12.33 5.75 1.30
N GLN A 3 13.28 6.52 1.87
CA GLN A 3 13.28 7.99 1.83
C GLN A 3 13.33 8.54 0.39
N GLN A 4 14.06 7.89 -0.50
CA GLN A 4 14.15 8.27 -1.92
C GLN A 4 12.79 8.16 -2.61
N ARG A 5 12.05 7.08 -2.40
CA ARG A 5 10.71 6.89 -2.98
C ARG A 5 9.68 7.84 -2.38
N LEU A 6 9.80 8.18 -1.09
CA LEU A 6 8.98 9.20 -0.44
C LEU A 6 9.21 10.59 -1.05
N SER A 7 10.47 10.97 -1.23
CA SER A 7 10.83 12.24 -1.88
C SER A 7 10.29 12.30 -3.31
N ARG A 8 10.46 11.22 -4.09
CA ARG A 8 9.90 11.11 -5.45
C ARG A 8 8.37 11.24 -5.45
N MET A 9 7.69 10.60 -4.51
CA MET A 9 6.23 10.67 -4.37
C MET A 9 5.77 12.12 -4.09
N ASN A 10 6.47 12.86 -3.23
CA ASN A 10 6.17 14.27 -2.95
C ASN A 10 6.38 15.15 -4.19
N SER A 11 7.50 14.99 -4.89
CA SER A 11 7.76 15.77 -6.12
C SER A 11 6.73 15.51 -7.21
N LEU A 12 6.32 14.25 -7.40
CA LEU A 12 5.27 13.89 -8.34
C LEU A 12 3.90 14.46 -7.92
N PHE A 13 3.61 14.46 -6.62
CA PHE A 13 2.38 15.05 -6.08
C PHE A 13 2.30 16.55 -6.36
N GLU A 14 3.36 17.31 -6.06
CA GLU A 14 3.45 18.74 -6.38
C GLU A 14 3.31 19.01 -7.89
N LYS A 15 3.89 18.12 -8.72
CA LYS A 15 3.81 18.24 -10.18
C LYS A 15 2.40 17.96 -10.71
N VAL A 16 1.67 17.03 -10.10
CA VAL A 16 0.25 16.79 -10.43
C VAL A 16 -0.60 17.98 -9.99
N LEU A 17 -0.37 18.55 -8.80
CA LEU A 17 -1.10 19.72 -8.32
C LEU A 17 -0.88 20.96 -9.20
N SER A 18 0.32 21.12 -9.77
CA SER A 18 0.60 22.20 -10.72
C SER A 18 0.08 21.95 -12.13
N GLY A 19 -0.50 20.78 -12.41
CA GLY A 19 -1.01 20.41 -13.74
C GLY A 19 0.09 20.11 -14.77
N LEU A 20 1.34 19.99 -14.34
CA LEU A 20 2.51 19.76 -15.21
C LEU A 20 2.92 18.28 -15.30
N ALA A 21 2.23 17.40 -14.58
CA ALA A 21 2.55 15.98 -14.57
C ALA A 21 2.07 15.27 -15.84
N SER A 22 2.98 14.53 -16.47
CA SER A 22 2.62 13.67 -17.60
C SER A 22 1.75 12.48 -17.16
N ASN A 23 1.12 11.80 -18.13
CA ASN A 23 0.36 10.58 -17.86
C ASN A 23 1.23 9.49 -17.20
N GLU A 24 2.50 9.38 -17.60
CA GLU A 24 3.46 8.44 -17.01
C GLU A 24 3.75 8.80 -15.55
N GLU A 25 3.95 10.08 -15.24
CA GLU A 25 4.19 10.57 -13.88
C GLU A 25 2.97 10.38 -12.96
N GLN A 26 1.76 10.55 -13.50
CA GLN A 26 0.52 10.26 -12.77
C GLN A 26 0.37 8.76 -12.48
N MET A 27 0.76 7.90 -13.43
CA MET A 27 0.77 6.44 -13.25
C MET A 27 1.82 6.02 -12.21
N GLU A 28 3.02 6.61 -12.27
CA GLU A 28 4.09 6.40 -11.28
C GLU A 28 3.62 6.78 -9.87
N LEU A 29 2.99 7.96 -9.74
CA LEU A 29 2.46 8.44 -8.46
C LEU A 29 1.42 7.47 -7.87
N LYS A 30 0.47 6.99 -8.69
CA LYS A 30 -0.52 5.99 -8.26
C LYS A 30 0.13 4.71 -7.75
N GLN A 31 1.17 4.22 -8.42
CA GLN A 31 1.90 3.02 -7.98
C GLN A 31 2.63 3.25 -6.66
N LEU A 32 3.29 4.39 -6.50
CA LEU A 32 4.01 4.75 -5.27
C LEU A 32 3.06 4.86 -4.07
N TYR A 33 1.90 5.49 -4.25
CA TYR A 33 0.86 5.55 -3.20
C TYR A 33 0.35 4.17 -2.79
N ARG A 34 0.09 3.30 -3.78
CA ARG A 34 -0.35 1.92 -3.49
C ARG A 34 0.72 1.16 -2.70
N GLN A 35 2.00 1.29 -3.05
CA GLN A 35 3.10 0.68 -2.31
C GLN A 35 3.22 1.25 -0.89
N TYR A 36 3.04 2.56 -0.71
CA TYR A 36 3.07 3.22 0.59
C TYR A 36 1.96 2.70 1.51
N ILE A 37 0.72 2.63 1.02
CA ILE A 37 -0.42 2.11 1.77
C ILE A 37 -0.23 0.63 2.11
N ASN A 38 0.19 -0.19 1.14
CA ASN A 38 0.43 -1.62 1.37
C ASN A 38 1.54 -1.86 2.38
N PHE A 39 2.61 -1.06 2.36
CA PHE A 39 3.66 -1.13 3.37
C PHE A 39 3.13 -0.86 4.79
N GLY A 40 2.16 0.06 4.94
CA GLY A 40 1.49 0.30 6.23
C GLY A 40 0.52 -0.81 6.65
N ARG A 41 -0.06 -1.56 5.69
CA ARG A 41 -1.01 -2.66 5.93
C ARG A 41 -0.34 -3.99 6.26
N ASP A 42 0.80 -4.28 5.64
CA ASP A 42 1.55 -5.52 5.86
C ASP A 42 2.05 -5.63 7.32
N GLY A 43 2.34 -4.49 7.95
CA GLY A 43 2.65 -4.40 9.38
C GLY A 43 1.50 -4.78 10.33
N GLN A 44 0.25 -4.93 9.83
CA GLN A 44 -0.89 -5.42 10.59
C GLN A 44 -1.26 -6.88 10.29
N SER A 45 -0.67 -7.50 9.25
CA SER A 45 -1.04 -8.87 8.87
C SER A 45 -0.30 -9.95 9.68
N ILE A 46 0.81 -9.62 10.36
CA ILE A 46 1.56 -10.59 11.19
C ILE A 46 1.09 -10.58 12.66
N ARG A 47 -0.23 -10.55 12.90
CA ARG A 47 -0.76 -10.75 14.26
C ARG A 47 -1.97 -11.67 14.41
N ASN A 48 -2.55 -12.20 13.33
CA ASN A 48 -3.76 -13.05 13.45
C ASN A 48 -3.73 -14.32 12.57
N GLU A 49 -2.59 -15.00 12.46
CA GLU A 49 -2.54 -16.37 11.92
C GLU A 49 -2.32 -17.42 13.02
N GLN A 50 -2.98 -17.21 14.16
CA GLN A 50 -3.37 -18.29 15.07
C GLN A 50 -4.90 -18.25 15.21
N GLN A 51 -5.63 -18.63 14.15
CA GLN A 51 -6.98 -19.13 14.34
C GLN A 51 -6.93 -20.66 14.38
N PRO A 52 -7.14 -21.29 15.54
CA PRO A 52 -7.40 -22.73 15.57
C PRO A 52 -8.66 -22.96 14.74
N LYS A 53 -8.56 -23.90 13.79
CA LYS A 53 -9.68 -24.34 12.96
C LYS A 53 -10.78 -24.83 13.90
N HIS A 54 -11.87 -24.08 14.03
CA HIS A 54 -13.10 -24.59 14.65
C HIS A 54 -13.60 -25.75 13.77
N HIS A 55 -13.20 -26.96 14.12
CA HIS A 55 -13.77 -28.18 13.58
C HIS A 55 -15.14 -28.36 14.25
N CYS A 56 -16.15 -27.72 13.70
CA CYS A 56 -17.53 -28.14 13.88
C CYS A 56 -17.72 -29.40 13.02
N TYR A 57 -18.14 -30.53 13.59
CA TYR A 57 -19.40 -31.19 13.24
C TYR A 57 -19.65 -32.50 14.03
N THR A 58 -20.86 -32.56 14.58
CA THR A 58 -21.76 -33.71 14.87
C THR A 58 -21.43 -34.74 15.96
N GLN A 59 -22.21 -34.66 17.04
CA GLN A 59 -22.68 -35.81 17.82
C GLN A 59 -23.42 -36.83 16.92
N HIS A 60 -23.19 -38.12 17.16
CA HIS A 60 -24.15 -39.21 17.00
C HIS A 60 -24.01 -40.13 18.23
#